data_AF-A0A533YPE7-F1
#
_entry.id   AF-A0A533YPE7-F1
#
_cell.length_a   1.000
_cell.length_b   1.000
_cell.length_c   1.000
_cell.angle_alpha   90.00
_cell.angle_beta   90.00
_cell.angle_gamma   90.00
#
_symmetry.space_group_name_H-M   'P 1'
#
loop_
_entity.id
_entity.type
_entity.pdbx_description
1 polymer ?
#
loop_
_entity_poly.entity_id
_entity_poly.type
_entity_poly.pdbx_seq_one_letter_code
_entity_poly.pdbx_strand_id
1 'polypeptide(L)'
;MKTTSMILILTAFALLVGAESSVAQEKMSRDEWQSEMRNANNRIMSLTKEGRDLDSQKIVLQSQLTKLDGDVKSCEDALYAMLGVTRADVQAFEKDLNDMEKRVGELQRMTDAELVGYKDEINRMNERLKEMAASKIALIPRYADRVHSLQDKVAALMKSLSKEKTYTVGTWSKDRDCLWNIARKKDIYDNAWMWPKIWQGNRDLIKDPDIIKPRWVLKIPEGKELSRDEKSAANRYYRKKATGPASQ
;
A
#
# COMPACT_ATOMS: atom_id res chain seq x y z
N MET A 1 19.65 -39.28 -13.48
CA MET A 1 20.55 -38.12 -13.24
C MET A 1 21.80 -38.47 -12.46
N LYS A 2 21.76 -39.31 -11.40
CA LYS A 2 22.96 -39.65 -10.62
C LYS A 2 23.96 -40.57 -11.35
N THR A 3 23.49 -41.50 -12.18
CA THR A 3 24.35 -42.44 -12.93
C THR A 3 25.01 -41.81 -14.16
N THR A 4 24.30 -40.91 -14.85
CA THR A 4 24.84 -40.13 -15.99
C THR A 4 25.89 -39.11 -15.54
N SER A 5 25.77 -38.56 -14.34
CA SER A 5 26.78 -37.65 -13.77
C SER A 5 28.06 -38.38 -13.35
N MET A 6 27.95 -39.65 -12.97
CA MET A 6 29.08 -40.48 -12.53
C MET A 6 29.94 -40.96 -13.71
N ILE A 7 29.33 -41.20 -14.88
CA ILE A 7 30.03 -41.58 -16.13
C ILE A 7 30.77 -40.37 -16.74
N LEU A 8 30.21 -39.16 -16.62
CA LEU A 8 30.83 -37.91 -17.09
C LEU A 8 32.09 -37.51 -16.29
N ILE A 9 32.15 -37.87 -15.01
CA ILE A 9 33.33 -37.61 -14.16
C ILE A 9 34.46 -38.61 -14.46
N LEU A 10 34.12 -39.86 -14.79
CA LEU A 10 35.10 -40.88 -15.17
C LEU A 10 35.75 -40.62 -16.55
N THR A 11 34.99 -40.10 -17.51
CA THR A 11 35.53 -39.74 -18.84
C THR A 11 36.37 -38.45 -18.81
N ALA A 12 36.05 -37.49 -17.92
CA ALA A 12 36.88 -36.31 -17.72
C ALA A 12 38.23 -36.63 -17.06
N PHE A 13 38.29 -37.65 -16.19
CA PHE A 13 39.54 -38.09 -15.56
C PHE A 13 40.47 -38.84 -16.55
N ALA A 14 39.89 -39.58 -17.50
CA ALA A 14 40.65 -40.33 -18.51
C ALA A 14 41.28 -39.45 -19.60
N LEU A 15 40.69 -38.28 -19.91
CA LEU A 15 41.21 -37.34 -20.91
C LEU A 15 42.35 -36.44 -20.38
N LEU A 16 42.58 -36.42 -19.07
CA LEU A 16 43.66 -35.63 -18.43
C LEU A 16 44.98 -36.41 -18.29
N VAL A 17 44.99 -37.71 -18.58
CA VAL A 17 46.20 -38.57 -18.47
C VAL A 17 46.98 -38.65 -19.78
N GLY A 18 46.44 -38.14 -20.89
CA GLY A 18 47.01 -38.30 -22.25
C GLY A 18 48.00 -37.23 -22.73
N ALA A 19 48.36 -36.23 -21.90
CA ALA A 19 49.30 -35.18 -22.30
C ALA A 19 50.30 -34.92 -21.17
N GLU A 20 51.46 -35.58 -21.22
CA GLU A 20 52.55 -35.31 -20.28
C GLU A 20 53.45 -34.16 -20.76
N SER A 21 54.10 -33.54 -19.76
CA SER A 21 55.15 -32.50 -19.74
C SER A 21 54.63 -31.06 -19.62
N SER A 22 54.79 -30.35 -18.51
CA SER A 22 55.91 -30.32 -17.56
C SER A 22 55.47 -29.65 -16.25
N VAL A 23 55.24 -30.45 -15.22
CA VAL A 23 55.28 -29.99 -13.83
C VAL A 23 56.36 -30.84 -13.19
N ALA A 24 57.39 -30.19 -12.64
CA ALA A 24 58.35 -30.86 -11.77
C ALA A 24 57.56 -31.42 -10.57
N GLN A 25 57.14 -32.68 -10.68
CA GLN A 25 56.56 -33.43 -9.57
C GLN A 25 57.73 -33.73 -8.63
N GLU A 26 57.93 -32.87 -7.65
CA GLU A 26 58.81 -33.15 -6.52
C GLU A 26 58.36 -34.50 -5.95
N LYS A 27 59.21 -35.53 -6.05
CA LYS A 27 58.90 -36.87 -5.54
C LYS A 27 58.89 -36.79 -4.02
N MET A 28 57.72 -36.46 -3.48
CA MET A 28 57.43 -36.48 -2.05
C MET A 28 57.90 -37.82 -1.48
N SER A 29 58.69 -37.77 -0.41
CA SER A 29 59.19 -38.96 0.26
C SER A 29 58.01 -39.80 0.77
N ARG A 30 58.21 -41.13 0.89
CA ARG A 30 57.22 -42.04 1.48
C ARG A 30 56.74 -41.54 2.84
N ASP A 31 57.65 -40.98 3.64
CA ASP A 31 57.36 -40.50 4.99
C ASP A 31 56.54 -39.20 4.98
N GLU A 32 56.82 -38.30 4.04
CA GLU A 32 56.04 -37.08 3.80
C GLU A 32 54.63 -37.42 3.33
N TRP A 33 54.49 -38.35 2.38
CA TRP A 33 53.19 -38.83 1.90
C TRP A 33 52.39 -39.49 3.02
N GLN A 34 53.04 -40.31 3.86
CA GLN A 34 52.38 -40.91 5.03
C GLN A 34 51.93 -39.87 6.07
N SER A 35 52.66 -38.76 6.19
CA SER A 35 52.29 -37.64 7.07
C SER A 35 51.08 -36.89 6.51
N GLU A 36 51.09 -36.57 5.21
CA GLU A 36 49.96 -35.92 4.53
C GLU A 36 48.69 -36.78 4.56
N MET A 37 48.81 -38.07 4.29
CA MET A 37 47.67 -38.99 4.35
C MET A 37 47.10 -39.09 5.76
N ARG A 38 47.96 -39.08 6.80
CA ARG A 38 47.52 -39.01 8.20
C ARG A 38 46.78 -37.71 8.50
N ASN A 39 47.30 -36.57 8.05
CA ASN A 39 46.66 -35.27 8.23
C ASN A 39 45.30 -35.19 7.51
N ALA A 40 45.23 -35.66 6.26
CA ALA A 40 43.99 -35.72 5.49
C ALA A 40 42.96 -36.63 6.16
N ASN A 41 43.36 -37.81 6.64
CA ASN A 41 42.49 -38.73 7.38
C ASN A 41 41.96 -38.09 8.68
N ASN A 42 42.84 -37.44 9.45
CA ASN A 42 42.44 -36.72 10.66
C ASN A 42 41.43 -35.61 10.34
N ARG A 43 41.62 -34.87 9.23
CA ARG A 43 40.70 -33.82 8.79
C ARG A 43 39.36 -34.38 8.34
N ILE A 44 39.35 -35.50 7.60
CA ILE A 44 38.13 -36.20 7.22
C ILE A 44 37.37 -36.66 8.47
N MET A 45 38.07 -37.26 9.44
CA MET A 45 37.45 -37.69 10.70
C MET A 45 36.87 -36.50 11.48
N SER A 46 37.60 -35.38 11.57
CA SER A 46 37.11 -34.18 12.27
C SER A 46 35.89 -33.59 11.59
N LEU A 47 35.91 -33.44 10.26
CA LEU A 47 34.80 -32.89 9.48
C LEU A 47 33.57 -33.83 9.50
N THR A 48 33.80 -35.14 9.49
CA THR A 48 32.72 -36.13 9.62
C THR A 48 32.07 -36.09 11.00
N LYS A 49 32.84 -35.80 12.06
CA LYS A 49 32.30 -35.58 13.40
C LYS A 49 31.50 -34.28 13.45
N GLU A 50 32.07 -33.18 12.95
CA GLU A 50 31.43 -31.87 12.89
C GLU A 50 30.10 -31.91 12.11
N GLY A 51 30.08 -32.59 10.95
CA GLY A 51 28.83 -32.81 10.19
C GLY A 51 27.76 -33.54 10.99
N ARG A 52 28.12 -34.60 11.72
CA ARG A 52 27.18 -35.33 12.60
C ARG A 52 26.68 -34.48 13.76
N ASP A 53 27.55 -33.66 14.34
CA ASP A 53 27.19 -32.75 15.43
C ASP A 53 26.23 -31.66 14.94
N LEU A 54 26.47 -31.09 13.75
CA LEU A 54 25.57 -30.12 13.10
C LEU A 54 24.21 -30.74 12.75
N ASP A 55 24.19 -31.97 12.22
CA ASP A 55 22.95 -32.69 11.94
C ASP A 55 22.13 -32.93 13.22
N SER A 56 22.81 -33.27 14.33
CA SER A 56 22.18 -33.42 15.63
C SER A 56 21.59 -32.10 16.14
N GLN A 57 22.34 -31.00 16.02
CA GLN A 57 21.85 -29.66 16.38
C GLN A 57 20.64 -29.24 15.55
N LYS A 58 20.64 -29.53 14.24
CA LYS A 58 19.50 -29.26 13.37
C LYS A 58 18.24 -29.99 13.84
N ILE A 59 18.34 -31.26 14.20
CA ILE A 59 17.22 -32.04 14.73
C ILE A 59 16.69 -31.42 16.02
N VAL A 60 17.59 -31.03 16.94
CA VAL A 60 17.21 -30.37 18.20
C VAL A 60 16.49 -29.05 17.95
N LEU A 61 17.02 -28.19 17.08
CA LEU A 61 16.40 -26.91 16.72
C LEU A 61 15.03 -27.09 16.05
N GLN A 62 14.89 -28.09 15.17
CA GLN A 62 13.60 -28.41 14.56
C GLN A 62 12.55 -28.87 15.58
N SER A 63 12.96 -29.67 16.56
CA SER A 63 12.11 -30.07 17.68
C SER A 63 11.70 -28.86 18.55
N GLN A 64 12.66 -27.98 18.87
CA GLN A 64 12.38 -26.75 19.61
C GLN A 64 11.43 -25.82 18.88
N LEU A 65 11.58 -25.65 17.56
CA LEU A 65 10.65 -24.87 16.73
C LEU A 65 9.23 -25.44 16.77
N THR A 66 9.10 -26.76 16.64
CA THR A 66 7.80 -27.45 16.67
C THR A 66 7.11 -27.28 18.03
N LYS A 67 7.89 -27.39 19.11
CA LYS A 67 7.39 -27.15 20.46
C LYS A 67 6.94 -25.69 20.64
N LEU A 68 7.77 -24.74 20.24
CA LEU A 68 7.46 -23.31 20.38
C LEU A 68 6.22 -22.92 19.57
N ASP A 69 6.04 -23.47 18.36
CA ASP A 69 4.84 -23.27 17.56
C ASP A 69 3.58 -23.82 18.27
N GLY A 70 3.68 -25.00 18.89
CA GLY A 70 2.61 -25.56 19.71
C GLY A 70 2.28 -24.72 20.95
N ASP A 71 3.31 -24.24 21.65
CA ASP A 71 3.17 -23.39 22.83
C ASP A 71 2.51 -22.04 22.46
N VAL A 72 2.93 -21.41 21.34
CA VAL A 72 2.32 -20.18 20.83
C VAL A 72 0.84 -20.39 20.49
N LYS A 73 0.50 -21.46 19.76
CA LYS A 73 -0.89 -21.78 19.42
C LYS A 73 -1.76 -21.96 20.67
N SER A 74 -1.22 -22.62 21.69
CA SER A 74 -1.93 -22.86 22.95
C SER A 74 -2.17 -21.56 23.72
N CYS A 75 -1.16 -20.68 23.78
CA CYS A 75 -1.30 -19.34 24.37
C CYS A 75 -2.34 -18.49 23.62
N GLU A 76 -2.34 -18.53 22.29
CA GLU A 76 -3.35 -17.83 21.49
C GLU A 76 -4.76 -18.36 21.73
N ASP A 77 -4.93 -19.69 21.77
CA ASP A 77 -6.23 -20.30 22.01
C ASP A 77 -6.76 -19.94 23.41
N ALA A 78 -5.89 -19.88 24.42
CA ALA A 78 -6.25 -19.41 25.75
C ALA A 78 -6.66 -17.92 25.74
N LEU A 79 -5.92 -17.07 25.02
CA LEU A 79 -6.26 -15.65 24.85
C LEU A 79 -7.63 -15.48 24.17
N TYR A 80 -7.87 -16.21 23.08
CA TYR A 80 -9.13 -16.15 22.34
C TYR A 80 -10.30 -16.64 23.21
N ALA A 81 -10.10 -17.70 24.00
CA ALA A 81 -11.08 -18.17 24.96
C ALA A 81 -11.42 -17.10 26.03
N MET A 82 -10.43 -16.38 26.57
CA MET A 82 -10.66 -15.27 27.52
C MET A 82 -11.46 -14.12 26.90
N LEU A 83 -11.21 -13.82 25.62
CA LEU A 83 -11.95 -12.80 24.88
C LEU A 83 -13.32 -13.30 24.40
N GLY A 84 -13.59 -14.61 24.49
CA GLY A 84 -14.81 -15.23 23.98
C GLY A 84 -14.93 -15.13 22.46
N VAL A 85 -13.81 -15.26 21.75
CA VAL A 85 -13.74 -15.24 20.28
C VAL A 85 -13.15 -16.56 19.78
N THR A 86 -13.49 -16.96 18.56
CA THR A 86 -12.90 -18.17 17.95
C THR A 86 -11.69 -17.82 17.09
N ARG A 87 -10.81 -18.81 16.84
CA ARG A 87 -9.71 -18.64 15.88
C ARG A 87 -10.21 -18.28 14.48
N ALA A 88 -11.40 -18.76 14.09
CA ALA A 88 -12.02 -18.40 12.81
C ALA A 88 -12.42 -16.92 12.77
N ASP A 89 -12.97 -16.37 13.86
CA ASP A 89 -13.31 -14.95 13.95
C ASP A 89 -12.07 -14.06 13.84
N VAL A 90 -10.99 -14.45 14.52
CA VAL A 90 -9.72 -13.72 14.47
C VAL A 90 -9.09 -13.79 13.08
N GLN A 91 -9.12 -14.95 12.42
CA GLN A 91 -8.65 -15.09 11.04
C GLN A 91 -9.47 -14.24 10.05
N ALA A 92 -10.79 -14.21 10.21
CA ALA A 92 -11.66 -13.37 9.40
C ALA A 92 -11.37 -11.87 9.64
N PHE A 93 -11.23 -11.46 10.90
CA PHE A 93 -10.86 -10.10 11.27
C PHE A 93 -9.51 -9.68 10.68
N GLU A 94 -8.51 -10.56 10.77
CA GLU A 94 -7.18 -10.31 10.23
C GLU A 94 -7.20 -10.21 8.70
N LYS A 95 -7.96 -11.08 8.03
CA LYS A 95 -8.16 -11.01 6.59
C LYS A 95 -8.80 -9.67 6.19
N ASP A 96 -9.90 -9.29 6.84
CA ASP A 96 -10.58 -8.01 6.59
C ASP A 96 -9.61 -6.83 6.80
N LEU A 97 -8.82 -6.86 7.87
CA LEU A 97 -7.83 -5.83 8.17
C LEU A 97 -6.77 -5.72 7.06
N ASN A 98 -6.21 -6.86 6.64
CA ASN A 98 -5.22 -6.92 5.55
C ASN A 98 -5.79 -6.37 4.24
N ASP A 99 -7.02 -6.75 3.90
CA ASP A 99 -7.70 -6.29 2.69
C ASP A 99 -7.92 -4.76 2.72
N MET A 100 -8.30 -4.21 3.88
CA MET A 100 -8.45 -2.75 4.05
C MET A 100 -7.11 -2.02 4.05
N GLU A 101 -6.07 -2.55 4.69
CA GLU A 101 -4.73 -1.97 4.66
C GLU A 101 -4.22 -1.84 3.22
N LYS A 102 -4.41 -2.91 2.41
CA LYS A 102 -4.07 -2.89 0.99
C LYS A 102 -4.87 -1.83 0.25
N ARG A 103 -6.19 -1.80 0.44
CA ARG A 103 -7.08 -0.86 -0.25
C ARG A 103 -6.77 0.60 0.09
N VAL A 104 -6.53 0.90 1.36
CA VAL A 104 -6.11 2.24 1.80
C VAL A 104 -4.75 2.59 1.19
N GLY A 105 -3.81 1.65 1.11
CA GLY A 105 -2.53 1.86 0.44
C GLY A 105 -2.64 2.17 -1.06
N GLU A 106 -3.65 1.62 -1.74
CA GLU A 106 -3.97 1.99 -3.13
C GLU A 106 -4.55 3.41 -3.22
N LEU A 107 -5.53 3.73 -2.35
CA LEU A 107 -6.18 5.04 -2.32
C LEU A 107 -5.20 6.17 -1.99
N GLN A 108 -4.24 5.93 -1.07
CA GLN A 108 -3.21 6.91 -0.73
C GLN A 108 -2.30 7.29 -1.90
N ARG A 109 -2.25 6.49 -2.97
CA ARG A 109 -1.48 6.79 -4.19
C ARG A 109 -2.31 7.54 -5.25
N MET A 110 -3.62 7.63 -5.06
CA MET A 110 -4.50 8.34 -5.98
C MET A 110 -4.42 9.85 -5.76
N THR A 111 -4.73 10.60 -6.81
CA THR A 111 -4.84 12.06 -6.71
C THR A 111 -6.14 12.47 -6.01
N ASP A 112 -6.18 13.66 -5.41
CA ASP A 112 -7.38 14.18 -4.74
C ASP A 112 -8.61 14.16 -5.67
N ALA A 113 -8.43 14.46 -6.96
CA ALA A 113 -9.51 14.46 -7.95
C ALA A 113 -10.07 13.06 -8.25
N GLU A 114 -9.27 12.01 -8.08
CA GLU A 114 -9.69 10.60 -8.25
C GLU A 114 -10.35 10.07 -6.97
N LEU A 115 -9.83 10.48 -5.81
CA LEU A 115 -10.36 10.10 -4.50
C LEU A 115 -11.83 10.50 -4.31
N VAL A 116 -12.30 11.56 -4.98
CA VAL A 116 -13.71 12.00 -4.93
C VAL A 116 -14.66 10.87 -5.31
N GLY A 117 -14.31 10.06 -6.33
CA GLY A 117 -15.13 8.92 -6.77
C GLY A 117 -15.20 7.80 -5.73
N TYR A 118 -14.28 7.78 -4.77
CA TYR A 118 -14.18 6.79 -3.71
C TYR A 118 -14.63 7.32 -2.35
N LYS A 119 -15.21 8.53 -2.27
CA LYS A 119 -15.66 9.14 -1.02
C LYS A 119 -16.58 8.22 -0.20
N ASP A 120 -17.56 7.59 -0.85
CA ASP A 120 -18.49 6.69 -0.17
C ASP A 120 -17.78 5.41 0.32
N GLU A 121 -16.79 4.93 -0.43
CA GLU A 121 -15.97 3.79 -0.02
C GLU A 121 -15.14 4.12 1.21
N ILE A 122 -14.47 5.27 1.21
CA ILE A 122 -13.66 5.77 2.33
C ILE A 122 -14.53 5.95 3.58
N ASN A 123 -15.74 6.48 3.43
CA ASN A 123 -16.69 6.60 4.54
C ASN A 123 -17.11 5.22 5.07
N ARG A 124 -17.39 4.24 4.20
CA ARG A 124 -17.70 2.87 4.62
C ARG A 124 -16.52 2.21 5.34
N MET A 125 -15.29 2.40 4.84
CA MET A 125 -14.08 1.92 5.52
C MET A 125 -13.93 2.55 6.90
N ASN A 126 -14.19 3.85 7.03
CA ASN A 126 -14.16 4.53 8.32
C ASN A 126 -15.15 3.93 9.32
N GLU A 127 -16.40 3.68 8.90
CA GLU A 127 -17.39 3.03 9.78
C GLU A 127 -16.99 1.60 10.13
N ARG A 128 -16.50 0.82 9.15
CA ARG A 128 -16.00 -0.54 9.41
C ARG A 128 -14.85 -0.55 10.41
N LEU A 129 -13.92 0.39 10.33
CA LEU A 129 -12.81 0.49 11.27
C LEU A 129 -13.27 0.89 12.68
N LYS A 130 -14.37 1.64 12.83
CA LYS A 130 -14.97 1.88 14.15
C LYS A 130 -15.58 0.61 14.73
N GLU A 131 -16.29 -0.17 13.92
CA GLU A 131 -16.82 -1.47 14.33
C GLU A 131 -15.69 -2.42 14.76
N MET A 132 -14.61 -2.47 13.98
CA MET A 132 -13.43 -3.28 14.30
C MET A 132 -12.76 -2.83 15.59
N ALA A 133 -12.60 -1.52 15.80
CA ALA A 133 -12.05 -0.98 17.04
C ALA A 133 -12.92 -1.29 18.27
N ALA A 134 -14.24 -1.42 18.08
CA ALA A 134 -15.16 -1.82 19.15
C ALA A 134 -15.18 -3.34 19.40
N SER A 135 -14.61 -4.15 18.50
CA SER A 135 -14.53 -5.60 18.66
C SER A 135 -13.57 -5.97 19.79
N LYS A 136 -13.88 -7.05 20.51
CA LYS A 136 -12.98 -7.64 21.51
C LYS A 136 -11.63 -8.07 20.92
N ILE A 137 -11.58 -8.36 19.62
CA ILE A 137 -10.35 -8.75 18.91
C ILE A 137 -9.36 -7.57 18.85
N ALA A 138 -9.85 -6.32 18.79
CA ALA A 138 -9.00 -5.13 18.80
C ALA A 138 -8.33 -4.87 20.16
N LEU A 139 -8.70 -5.58 21.23
CA LEU A 139 -7.98 -5.53 22.51
C LEU A 139 -6.62 -6.23 22.46
N ILE A 140 -6.40 -7.09 21.46
CA ILE A 140 -5.12 -7.75 21.26
C ILE A 140 -4.14 -6.69 20.71
N PRO A 141 -3.00 -6.40 21.38
CA PRO A 141 -2.13 -5.28 21.04
C PRO A 141 -1.71 -5.24 19.56
N ARG A 142 -1.40 -6.41 18.97
CA ARG A 142 -0.98 -6.52 17.57
C ARG A 142 -2.05 -6.02 16.57
N TYR A 143 -3.33 -6.06 16.93
CA TYR A 143 -4.42 -5.57 16.08
C TYR A 143 -4.81 -4.14 16.45
N ALA A 144 -4.74 -3.76 17.73
CA ALA A 144 -5.04 -2.42 18.21
C ALA A 144 -4.25 -1.35 17.44
N ASP A 145 -2.92 -1.51 17.38
CA ASP A 145 -2.02 -0.54 16.75
C ASP A 145 -2.29 -0.43 15.24
N ARG A 146 -2.57 -1.56 14.59
CA ARG A 146 -2.86 -1.63 13.15
C ARG A 146 -4.19 -0.96 12.82
N VAL A 147 -5.24 -1.25 13.57
CA VAL A 147 -6.55 -0.61 13.41
C VAL A 147 -6.44 0.90 13.63
N HIS A 148 -5.73 1.34 14.68
CA HIS A 148 -5.54 2.75 14.96
C HIS A 148 -4.76 3.46 13.84
N SER A 149 -3.64 2.88 13.39
CA SER A 149 -2.87 3.40 12.25
C SER A 149 -3.73 3.51 10.98
N LEU A 150 -4.60 2.54 10.75
CA LEU A 150 -5.46 2.54 9.58
C LEU A 150 -6.59 3.57 9.69
N GLN A 151 -7.16 3.76 10.89
CA GLN A 151 -8.11 4.85 11.18
C GLN A 151 -7.48 6.21 10.89
N ASP A 152 -6.25 6.46 11.33
CA ASP A 152 -5.54 7.71 11.06
C ASP A 152 -5.34 7.96 9.56
N LYS A 153 -4.96 6.92 8.81
CA LYS A 153 -4.79 7.01 7.35
C LYS A 153 -6.11 7.32 6.66
N VAL A 154 -7.20 6.65 7.04
CA VAL A 154 -8.53 6.89 6.48
C VAL A 154 -9.03 8.28 6.84
N ALA A 155 -8.84 8.73 8.08
CA ALA A 155 -9.19 10.08 8.50
C ALA A 155 -8.39 11.15 7.73
N ALA A 156 -7.11 10.89 7.43
CA ALA A 156 -6.29 11.77 6.60
C ALA A 156 -6.83 11.86 5.16
N LEU A 157 -7.25 10.73 4.56
CA LEU A 157 -7.90 10.71 3.25
C LEU A 157 -9.25 11.44 3.24
N MET A 158 -10.06 11.27 4.29
CA MET A 158 -11.31 12.03 4.44
C MET A 158 -11.02 13.53 4.57
N LYS A 159 -9.95 13.88 5.28
CA LYS A 159 -9.55 15.26 5.45
C LYS A 159 -9.05 15.88 4.15
N SER A 160 -8.27 15.16 3.32
CA SER A 160 -7.86 15.67 2.01
C SER A 160 -9.07 15.93 1.10
N LEU A 161 -10.07 15.04 1.11
CA LEU A 161 -11.35 15.23 0.41
C LEU A 161 -12.19 16.40 0.93
N SER A 162 -11.96 16.83 2.18
CA SER A 162 -12.65 17.96 2.79
C SER A 162 -11.91 19.29 2.60
N LYS A 163 -10.67 19.27 2.08
CA LYS A 163 -9.93 20.50 1.77
C LYS A 163 -10.58 21.19 0.58
N GLU A 164 -11.63 21.94 0.87
CA GLU A 164 -12.34 22.78 -0.06
C GLU A 164 -11.33 23.70 -0.76
N LYS A 165 -11.06 23.43 -2.03
CA LYS A 165 -10.16 24.27 -2.82
C LYS A 165 -10.76 25.68 -2.84
N THR A 166 -10.00 26.68 -2.46
CA THR A 166 -10.47 28.07 -2.51
C THR A 166 -9.71 28.86 -3.55
N TYR A 167 -10.40 29.75 -4.25
CA TYR A 167 -9.82 30.66 -5.22
C TYR A 167 -10.09 32.11 -4.81
N THR A 168 -9.04 32.92 -4.72
CA THR A 168 -9.17 34.36 -4.47
C THR A 168 -9.37 35.08 -5.79
N VAL A 169 -10.53 35.71 -5.96
CA VAL A 169 -10.89 36.45 -7.17
C VAL A 169 -9.91 37.60 -7.39
N GLY A 170 -9.27 37.60 -8.55
CA GLY A 170 -8.39 38.66 -9.03
C GLY A 170 -9.16 39.89 -9.51
N THR A 171 -8.46 40.82 -10.13
CA THR A 171 -9.12 42.01 -10.71
C THR A 171 -9.47 41.77 -12.17
N TRP A 172 -10.57 42.37 -12.63
CA TRP A 172 -10.96 42.29 -14.05
C TRP A 172 -9.84 42.77 -15.00
N SER A 173 -9.15 43.84 -14.62
CA SER A 173 -8.07 44.43 -15.43
C SER A 173 -6.85 43.53 -15.58
N LYS A 174 -6.57 42.65 -14.60
CA LYS A 174 -5.37 41.82 -14.58
C LYS A 174 -5.67 40.39 -14.99
N ASP A 175 -6.65 39.78 -14.34
CA ASP A 175 -6.92 38.35 -14.43
C ASP A 175 -8.16 38.04 -15.30
N ARG A 176 -8.96 39.08 -15.61
CA ARG A 176 -10.28 38.95 -16.29
C ARG A 176 -11.17 37.91 -15.62
N ASP A 177 -11.09 37.84 -14.30
CA ASP A 177 -11.80 36.83 -13.52
C ASP A 177 -13.30 37.07 -13.59
N CYS A 178 -13.99 36.06 -14.13
CA CYS A 178 -15.41 35.82 -14.00
C CYS A 178 -15.59 34.32 -13.73
N LEU A 179 -16.76 33.88 -13.25
CA LEU A 179 -16.97 32.47 -12.92
C LEU A 179 -16.61 31.52 -14.07
N TRP A 180 -16.88 31.94 -15.31
CA TRP A 180 -16.51 31.23 -16.53
C TRP A 180 -14.99 31.09 -16.71
N ASN A 181 -14.25 32.19 -16.58
CA ASN A 181 -12.80 32.19 -16.75
C ASN A 181 -12.07 31.50 -15.59
N ILE A 182 -12.62 31.60 -14.37
CA ILE A 182 -12.10 30.87 -13.20
C ILE A 182 -12.27 29.36 -13.41
N ALA A 183 -13.46 28.91 -13.82
CA ALA A 183 -13.71 27.49 -14.11
C ALA A 183 -12.82 26.94 -15.24
N ARG A 184 -12.50 27.77 -16.23
CA ARG A 184 -11.63 27.43 -17.37
C ARG A 184 -10.16 27.22 -16.99
N LYS A 185 -9.68 27.71 -15.85
CA LYS A 185 -8.25 27.59 -15.52
C LYS A 185 -7.88 26.12 -15.30
N LYS A 186 -6.69 25.73 -15.77
CA LYS A 186 -6.18 24.35 -15.71
C LYS A 186 -6.06 23.82 -14.27
N ASP A 187 -5.76 24.72 -13.35
CA ASP A 187 -5.67 24.46 -11.92
C ASP A 187 -7.05 24.41 -11.25
N ILE A 188 -8.14 24.78 -11.90
CA ILE A 188 -9.49 24.76 -11.32
C ILE A 188 -10.30 23.56 -11.85
N TYR A 189 -10.84 23.63 -13.06
CA TYR A 189 -11.54 22.52 -13.69
C TYR A 189 -11.12 22.24 -15.14
N ASP A 190 -10.31 23.11 -15.75
CA ASP A 190 -10.00 23.08 -17.19
C ASP A 190 -11.25 23.05 -18.09
N ASN A 191 -12.40 23.48 -17.56
CA ASN A 191 -13.68 23.43 -18.25
C ASN A 191 -14.54 24.62 -17.86
N ALA A 192 -14.73 25.53 -18.80
CA ALA A 192 -15.47 26.76 -18.57
C ALA A 192 -16.97 26.55 -18.30
N TRP A 193 -17.54 25.44 -18.80
CA TRP A 193 -18.93 25.06 -18.55
C TRP A 193 -19.23 24.73 -17.09
N MET A 194 -18.20 24.59 -16.25
CA MET A 194 -18.34 24.27 -14.83
C MET A 194 -18.51 25.51 -13.94
N TRP A 195 -18.61 26.70 -14.51
CA TRP A 195 -18.94 27.92 -13.76
C TRP A 195 -20.19 27.82 -12.85
N PRO A 196 -21.29 27.08 -13.21
CA PRO A 196 -22.46 26.99 -12.35
C PRO A 196 -22.16 26.26 -11.04
N LYS A 197 -21.14 25.40 -11.04
CA LYS A 197 -20.67 24.68 -9.85
C LYS A 197 -20.07 25.64 -8.84
N ILE A 198 -19.20 26.54 -9.29
CA ILE A 198 -18.64 27.61 -8.45
C ILE A 198 -19.77 28.49 -7.92
N TRP A 199 -20.73 28.84 -8.77
CA TRP A 199 -21.88 29.64 -8.32
C TRP A 199 -22.73 28.93 -7.25
N GLN A 200 -23.09 27.65 -7.46
CA GLN A 200 -23.90 26.88 -6.51
C GLN A 200 -23.18 26.65 -5.17
N GLY A 201 -21.86 26.40 -5.20
CA GLY A 201 -21.06 26.23 -3.99
C GLY A 201 -20.83 27.49 -3.17
N ASN A 202 -21.13 28.67 -3.73
CA ASN A 202 -20.93 29.97 -3.09
C ASN A 202 -22.22 30.82 -3.10
N ARG A 203 -23.39 30.19 -3.04
CA ARG A 203 -24.69 30.90 -3.08
C ARG A 203 -24.92 31.85 -1.91
N ASP A 204 -24.21 31.63 -0.82
CA ASP A 204 -24.11 32.50 0.35
C ASP A 204 -23.42 33.84 0.02
N LEU A 205 -22.40 33.82 -0.85
CA LEU A 205 -21.64 35.01 -1.24
C LEU A 205 -22.09 35.61 -2.59
N ILE A 206 -22.36 34.76 -3.58
CA ILE A 206 -22.70 35.14 -4.96
C ILE A 206 -24.20 35.00 -5.19
N LYS A 207 -24.92 36.12 -5.06
CA LYS A 207 -26.36 36.19 -5.39
C LYS A 207 -26.60 36.21 -6.90
N ASP A 208 -25.81 37.01 -7.61
CA ASP A 208 -25.85 37.12 -9.07
C ASP A 208 -24.57 36.51 -9.65
N PRO A 209 -24.66 35.45 -10.48
CA PRO A 209 -23.48 34.81 -11.06
C PRO A 209 -22.68 35.70 -12.01
N ASP A 210 -23.25 36.79 -12.55
CA ASP A 210 -22.53 37.75 -13.38
C ASP A 210 -21.67 38.74 -12.57
N ILE A 211 -21.83 38.77 -11.23
CA ILE A 211 -21.17 39.74 -10.36
C ILE A 211 -20.30 39.02 -9.33
N ILE A 212 -18.98 39.09 -9.52
CA ILE A 212 -17.98 38.70 -8.52
C ILE A 212 -17.04 39.87 -8.23
N LYS A 213 -16.58 40.01 -6.98
CA LYS A 213 -15.69 41.12 -6.58
C LYS A 213 -14.27 40.64 -6.32
N PRO A 214 -13.25 41.47 -6.62
CA PRO A 214 -11.87 41.15 -6.26
C PRO A 214 -11.71 40.87 -4.76
N ARG A 215 -10.76 39.98 -4.43
CA ARG A 215 -10.45 39.50 -3.07
C ARG A 215 -11.51 38.61 -2.42
N TRP A 216 -12.62 38.30 -3.11
CA TRP A 216 -13.53 37.26 -2.65
C TRP A 216 -12.82 35.91 -2.67
N VAL A 217 -12.93 35.18 -1.57
CA VAL A 217 -12.43 33.80 -1.46
C VAL A 217 -13.59 32.89 -1.81
N LEU A 218 -13.59 32.37 -3.02
CA LEU A 218 -14.62 31.46 -3.51
C LEU A 218 -14.21 30.03 -3.20
N LYS A 219 -15.15 29.25 -2.69
CA LYS A 219 -15.08 27.80 -2.63
C LYS A 219 -15.13 27.24 -4.04
N ILE A 220 -14.33 26.23 -4.33
CA ILE A 220 -14.25 25.56 -5.63
C ILE A 220 -14.70 24.12 -5.38
N PRO A 221 -16.01 23.82 -5.55
CA PRO A 221 -16.54 22.50 -5.26
C PRO A 221 -15.99 21.42 -6.20
N GLU A 222 -15.50 20.33 -5.63
CA GLU A 222 -14.83 19.29 -6.39
C GLU A 222 -15.77 18.47 -7.32
N GLY A 223 -15.18 17.79 -8.29
CA GLY A 223 -15.84 16.85 -9.22
C GLY A 223 -15.87 17.35 -10.65
N LYS A 224 -15.64 16.47 -11.62
CA LYS A 224 -15.44 16.78 -13.06
C LYS A 224 -16.72 17.04 -13.84
N GLU A 225 -17.88 16.81 -13.23
CA GLU A 225 -19.18 16.98 -13.87
C GLU A 225 -20.13 17.86 -13.04
N LEU A 226 -21.15 18.38 -13.72
CA LEU A 226 -22.24 19.11 -13.09
C LEU A 226 -23.32 18.15 -12.56
N SER A 227 -23.69 18.35 -11.30
CA SER A 227 -24.87 17.73 -10.68
C SER A 227 -26.16 18.11 -11.42
N ARG A 228 -27.23 17.31 -11.25
CA ARG A 228 -28.58 17.62 -11.76
C ARG A 228 -29.04 19.01 -11.31
N ASP A 229 -28.77 19.37 -10.06
CA ASP A 229 -29.18 20.65 -9.50
C ASP A 229 -28.38 21.82 -10.07
N GLU A 230 -27.08 21.62 -10.30
CA GLU A 230 -26.19 22.61 -10.92
C GLU A 230 -26.57 22.86 -12.39
N LYS A 231 -26.85 21.79 -13.15
CA LYS A 231 -27.39 21.87 -14.52
C LYS A 231 -28.71 22.62 -14.56
N SER A 232 -29.63 22.29 -13.66
CA SER A 232 -30.93 22.94 -13.54
C SER A 232 -30.79 24.43 -13.19
N ALA A 233 -29.88 24.78 -12.29
CA ALA A 233 -29.60 26.17 -11.93
C ALA A 233 -29.02 26.97 -13.11
N ALA A 234 -28.07 26.40 -13.85
CA ALA A 234 -27.52 27.01 -15.06
C ALA A 234 -28.61 27.28 -16.11
N ASN A 235 -29.47 26.28 -16.36
CA ASN A 235 -30.58 26.40 -17.31
C ASN A 235 -31.56 27.50 -16.89
N ARG A 236 -31.91 27.59 -15.59
CA ARG A 236 -32.77 28.67 -15.07
C ARG A 236 -32.14 30.05 -15.29
N TYR A 237 -30.84 30.18 -15.05
CA TYR A 237 -30.11 31.42 -15.28
C TYR A 237 -30.15 31.83 -16.75
N TYR A 238 -29.79 30.92 -17.68
CA TYR A 238 -29.82 31.21 -19.11
C TYR A 238 -31.23 31.54 -19.62
N ARG A 239 -32.25 30.84 -19.11
CA ARG A 239 -33.65 31.14 -19.46
C ARG A 239 -34.05 32.55 -19.04
N LYS A 240 -33.69 32.96 -17.82
CA LYS A 240 -33.98 34.31 -17.30
C LYS A 240 -33.26 35.41 -18.10
N LYS A 241 -32.02 35.13 -18.54
CA LYS A 241 -31.24 36.04 -19.38
C LYS A 241 -31.81 36.17 -20.79
N ALA A 242 -32.27 35.06 -21.38
CA ALA A 242 -32.90 35.03 -22.69
C ALA A 242 -34.23 35.81 -22.73
N THR A 243 -34.97 35.87 -21.62
CA THR A 243 -36.22 36.64 -21.53
C THR A 243 -36.02 38.14 -21.40
N GLY A 244 -34.80 38.63 -21.13
CA GLY A 244 -34.47 40.07 -20.99
C GLY A 244 -35.26 40.79 -19.87
N PRO A 245 -34.84 41.99 -19.42
CA PRO A 245 -35.75 42.84 -18.67
C PRO A 245 -36.89 43.24 -19.62
N ALA A 246 -38.15 43.12 -19.20
CA ALA A 246 -39.19 43.90 -19.83
C ALA A 246 -38.76 45.36 -19.70
N SER A 247 -38.46 46.01 -20.82
CA SER A 247 -38.15 47.43 -20.89
C SER A 247 -39.26 48.20 -20.16
N GLN A 248 -38.91 48.85 -19.05
CA GLN A 248 -39.68 49.94 -18.46
C GLN A 248 -38.83 51.20 -18.57
#